data_AF-A0A2H3BMG1-F1
#
_entry.id   AF-A0A2H3BMG1-F1
#
_cell.length_a   1.000
_cell.length_b   1.000
_cell.length_c   1.000
_cell.angle_alpha   90.00
_cell.angle_beta   90.00
_cell.angle_gamma   90.00
#
_symmetry.space_group_name_H-M   'P 1'
#
loop_
_entity.id
_entity.type
_entity.pdbx_description
1 polymer ?
#
loop_
_entity_poly.entity_id
_entity_poly.type
_entity_poly.pdbx_seq_one_letter_code
_entity_poly.pdbx_strand_id
1 'polypeptide(L)'
;MVAEAFRVEVIEQAMTSFESCWLRMLPKAIITGNPEPLLFTIAGTSLGAFVGDLQVLGFLDGSNVIRCLGILLDSMEHMEHLQAIHKILERTSGGYWRDGSRQLLPLQYVEEFLFRFLKGARSIPLESSPTGQHYPESVGKRWIAEVERMVRTRYTADLGF
;
A
#
# COMPACT_ATOMS: atom_id res chain seq x y z
N MET A 1 1.44 -21.01 -22.60
CA MET A 1 -0.01 -20.90 -22.34
C MET A 1 -0.34 -21.10 -20.86
N VAL A 2 0.03 -22.22 -20.22
CA VAL A 2 -0.26 -22.46 -18.78
C VAL A 2 0.38 -21.44 -17.84
N ALA A 3 1.65 -21.07 -18.07
CA ALA A 3 2.35 -20.10 -17.23
C ALA A 3 1.77 -18.68 -17.30
N GLU A 4 1.25 -18.27 -18.46
CA GLU A 4 0.61 -16.96 -18.63
C GLU A 4 -0.77 -16.94 -17.95
N ALA A 5 -1.56 -18.00 -18.11
CA ALA A 5 -2.84 -18.15 -17.42
C ALA A 5 -2.66 -18.10 -15.89
N PHE A 6 -1.67 -18.83 -15.37
CA PHE A 6 -1.33 -18.78 -13.94
C PHE A 6 -0.96 -17.37 -13.48
N ARG A 7 -0.13 -16.65 -14.25
CA ARG A 7 0.25 -15.27 -13.92
C ARG A 7 -0.97 -14.35 -13.86
N VAL A 8 -1.87 -14.45 -14.83
CA VAL A 8 -3.13 -13.67 -14.85
C VAL A 8 -4.00 -13.98 -13.63
N GLU A 9 -4.21 -15.26 -13.31
CA GLU A 9 -5.02 -15.68 -12.16
C GLU A 9 -4.44 -15.18 -10.82
N VAL A 10 -3.12 -15.25 -10.65
CA VAL A 10 -2.45 -14.73 -9.44
C VAL A 10 -2.63 -13.23 -9.30
N ILE A 11 -2.48 -12.47 -10.39
CA ILE A 11 -2.65 -11.02 -10.40
C ILE A 11 -4.11 -10.67 -10.06
N GLU A 12 -5.06 -11.30 -10.74
CA GLU A 12 -6.49 -11.05 -10.55
C GLU A 12 -6.91 -11.36 -9.11
N GLN A 13 -6.48 -12.50 -8.57
CA GLN A 13 -6.80 -12.90 -7.20
C GLN A 13 -6.16 -11.95 -6.17
N ALA A 14 -4.91 -11.55 -6.38
CA ALA A 14 -4.21 -10.62 -5.47
C ALA A 14 -4.91 -9.26 -5.44
N MET A 15 -5.22 -8.69 -6.60
CA MET A 15 -5.87 -7.38 -6.71
C MET A 15 -7.30 -7.40 -6.18
N THR A 16 -8.08 -8.43 -6.52
CA THR A 16 -9.45 -8.59 -6.01
C THR A 16 -9.47 -8.75 -4.50
N SER A 17 -8.56 -9.57 -3.95
CA SER A 17 -8.44 -9.75 -2.50
C SER A 17 -8.04 -8.43 -1.83
N PHE A 18 -7.14 -7.66 -2.45
CA PHE A 18 -6.66 -6.39 -1.90
C PHE A 18 -7.80 -5.38 -1.85
N GLU A 19 -8.55 -5.24 -2.94
CA GLU A 19 -9.73 -4.39 -3.01
C GLU A 19 -10.77 -4.80 -1.98
N SER A 20 -11.04 -6.09 -1.83
CA SER A 20 -12.02 -6.59 -0.84
C SER A 20 -11.71 -6.16 0.60
N CYS A 21 -10.42 -6.01 0.94
CA CYS A 21 -9.96 -5.61 2.27
C CYS A 21 -9.91 -4.09 2.46
N TRP A 22 -9.75 -3.30 1.41
CA TRP A 22 -9.33 -1.89 1.55
C TRP A 22 -10.21 -0.88 0.80
N LEU A 23 -10.98 -1.31 -0.21
CA LEU A 23 -11.81 -0.41 -1.00
C LEU A 23 -13.08 -0.04 -0.21
N ARG A 24 -13.16 1.19 0.29
CA ARG A 24 -14.26 1.70 1.16
C ARG A 24 -15.68 1.35 0.72
N MET A 25 -15.93 1.25 -0.58
CA MET A 25 -17.26 0.93 -1.12
C MET A 25 -17.68 -0.53 -0.89
N LEU A 26 -16.75 -1.40 -0.49
CA LEU A 26 -16.99 -2.82 -0.26
C LEU A 26 -17.32 -3.10 1.21
N PRO A 27 -18.21 -4.07 1.47
CA PRO A 27 -18.75 -4.30 2.81
C PRO A 27 -17.72 -4.81 3.83
N LYS A 28 -16.59 -5.36 3.36
CA LYS A 28 -15.52 -5.91 4.22
C LYS A 28 -14.28 -5.01 4.29
N ALA A 29 -14.38 -3.76 3.80
CA ALA A 29 -13.27 -2.84 3.87
C ALA A 29 -12.90 -2.57 5.33
N ILE A 30 -11.60 -2.60 5.64
CA ILE A 30 -11.04 -2.31 6.97
C ILE A 30 -11.12 -0.79 7.19
N ILE A 31 -12.30 -0.30 7.58
CA ILE A 31 -12.60 1.13 7.78
C ILE A 31 -13.43 1.33 9.04
N THR A 32 -13.58 2.59 9.45
CA THR A 32 -14.52 2.97 10.51
C THR A 32 -15.94 2.62 10.08
N GLY A 33 -16.63 1.80 10.87
CA GLY A 33 -18.00 1.34 10.59
C GLY A 33 -18.13 -0.11 10.15
N ASN A 34 -17.00 -0.76 9.79
CA ASN A 34 -16.94 -2.18 9.44
C ASN A 34 -15.94 -2.89 10.38
N PRO A 35 -16.35 -3.32 11.58
CA PRO A 35 -15.47 -4.02 12.51
C PRO A 35 -15.21 -5.45 12.01
N GLU A 36 -14.15 -5.61 11.21
CA GLU A 36 -13.70 -6.92 10.75
C GLU A 36 -12.88 -7.64 11.83
N PRO A 37 -12.88 -9.00 11.86
CA PRO A 37 -12.07 -9.76 12.80
C PRO A 37 -10.58 -9.45 12.69
N LEU A 38 -9.84 -9.48 13.81
CA LEU A 38 -8.40 -9.23 13.83
C LEU A 38 -7.61 -10.06 12.80
N LEU A 39 -7.97 -11.34 12.61
CA LEU A 39 -7.33 -12.20 11.62
C LEU A 39 -7.51 -11.69 10.18
N PHE A 40 -8.68 -11.12 9.87
CA PHE A 40 -8.95 -10.51 8.57
C PHE A 40 -8.08 -9.27 8.36
N THR A 41 -7.96 -8.42 9.37
CA THR A 41 -7.08 -7.25 9.34
C THR A 41 -5.61 -7.62 9.15
N ILE A 42 -5.13 -8.65 9.86
CA ILE A 42 -3.77 -9.18 9.70
C ILE A 42 -3.56 -9.70 8.26
N ALA A 43 -4.54 -10.41 7.70
CA ALA A 43 -4.49 -10.87 6.31
C ALA A 43 -4.45 -9.69 5.33
N GLY A 44 -5.28 -8.66 5.53
CA GLY A 44 -5.28 -7.44 4.72
C GLY A 44 -3.93 -6.74 4.72
N THR A 45 -3.29 -6.57 5.89
CA THR A 45 -1.96 -5.93 5.94
C THR A 45 -0.87 -6.83 5.33
N SER A 46 -0.97 -8.15 5.48
CA SER A 46 -0.03 -9.11 4.87
C SER A 46 -0.16 -9.15 3.36
N LEU A 47 -1.36 -8.91 2.84
CA LEU A 47 -1.60 -8.78 1.41
C LEU A 47 -0.88 -7.56 0.81
N GLY A 48 -0.67 -6.49 1.58
CA GLY A 48 0.20 -5.38 1.19
C GLY A 48 1.65 -5.82 0.94
N ALA A 49 2.21 -6.66 1.81
CA ALA A 49 3.55 -7.23 1.58
C ALA A 49 3.57 -8.10 0.31
N PHE A 50 2.54 -8.92 0.11
CA PHE A 50 2.43 -9.79 -1.06
C PHE A 50 2.34 -9.00 -2.38
N VAL A 51 1.63 -7.86 -2.41
CA VAL A 51 1.62 -6.95 -3.57
C VAL A 51 3.03 -6.47 -3.90
N GLY A 52 3.82 -6.09 -2.89
CA GLY A 52 5.21 -5.69 -3.10
C GLY A 52 6.08 -6.83 -3.63
N ASP A 53 5.94 -8.04 -3.06
CA ASP A 53 6.67 -9.23 -3.51
C ASP A 53 6.30 -9.58 -4.98
N LEU A 54 5.03 -9.50 -5.36
CA LEU A 54 4.58 -9.72 -6.74
C LEU A 54 5.15 -8.68 -7.72
N GLN A 55 5.34 -7.43 -7.29
CA GLN A 55 5.99 -6.42 -8.12
C GLN A 55 7.46 -6.75 -8.35
N VAL A 56 8.19 -7.16 -7.31
CA VAL A 56 9.61 -7.57 -7.42
C VAL A 56 9.76 -8.80 -8.34
N LEU A 57 8.81 -9.73 -8.28
CA LEU A 57 8.78 -10.92 -9.13
C LEU A 57 8.32 -10.62 -10.58
N GLY A 58 7.96 -9.38 -10.90
CA GLY A 58 7.50 -8.97 -12.24
C GLY A 58 6.09 -9.45 -12.60
N PHE A 59 5.30 -9.89 -11.61
CA PHE A 59 3.89 -10.17 -11.79
C PHE A 59 3.11 -8.87 -11.92
N LEU A 60 3.37 -7.91 -11.02
CA LEU A 60 2.75 -6.59 -11.04
C LEU A 60 3.70 -5.53 -11.60
N ASP A 61 3.12 -4.53 -12.27
CA ASP A 61 3.84 -3.33 -12.67
C ASP A 61 3.66 -2.19 -11.64
N GLY A 62 4.32 -1.06 -11.87
CA GLY A 62 4.20 0.11 -10.99
C GLY A 62 2.79 0.66 -10.92
N SER A 63 2.01 0.57 -12.00
CA SER A 63 0.62 1.04 -12.02
C SER A 63 -0.26 0.25 -11.06
N ASN A 64 -0.03 -1.06 -10.92
CA ASN A 64 -0.74 -1.88 -9.94
C ASN A 64 -0.40 -1.49 -8.50
N VAL A 65 0.88 -1.25 -8.21
CA VAL A 65 1.32 -0.79 -6.89
C VAL A 65 0.72 0.57 -6.55
N ILE A 66 0.75 1.52 -7.50
CA ILE A 66 0.16 2.86 -7.32
C ILE A 66 -1.35 2.77 -7.10
N ARG A 67 -2.06 1.88 -7.79
CA ARG A 67 -3.48 1.62 -7.54
C ARG A 67 -3.73 1.16 -6.11
N CYS A 68 -2.98 0.17 -5.63
CA CYS A 68 -3.09 -0.32 -4.24
C CYS A 68 -2.82 0.79 -3.21
N LEU A 69 -1.78 1.60 -3.44
CA LEU A 69 -1.46 2.75 -2.61
C LEU A 69 -2.57 3.80 -2.64
N GLY A 70 -3.18 4.07 -3.80
CA GLY A 70 -4.32 4.98 -3.97
C GLY A 70 -5.52 4.54 -3.15
N ILE A 71 -5.91 3.27 -3.23
CA ILE A 71 -7.01 2.69 -2.44
C ILE A 71 -6.81 2.92 -0.94
N LEU A 72 -5.59 2.64 -0.46
CA LEU A 72 -5.24 2.83 0.95
C LEU A 72 -5.28 4.31 1.36
N LEU A 73 -4.82 5.22 0.50
CA LEU A 73 -4.85 6.66 0.76
C LEU A 73 -6.26 7.24 0.74
N ASP A 74 -7.14 6.77 -0.14
CA ASP A 74 -8.53 7.22 -0.25
C ASP A 74 -9.35 6.87 0.99
N SER A 75 -8.96 5.80 1.69
CA SER A 75 -9.68 5.24 2.85
C SER A 75 -8.87 5.35 4.15
N MET A 76 -7.78 6.13 4.15
CA MET A 76 -6.81 6.15 5.25
C MET A 76 -7.42 6.70 6.54
N GLU A 77 -7.78 5.80 7.45
CA GLU A 77 -8.41 6.16 8.73
C GLU A 77 -7.63 5.65 9.95
N HIS A 78 -6.83 4.58 9.74
CA HIS A 78 -6.32 3.75 10.83
C HIS A 78 -4.86 3.33 10.65
N MET A 79 -4.24 2.88 11.75
CA MET A 79 -2.86 2.39 11.79
C MET A 79 -2.60 1.24 10.81
N GLU A 80 -3.61 0.44 10.50
CA GLU A 80 -3.49 -0.70 9.59
C GLU A 80 -3.36 -0.26 8.13
N HIS A 81 -3.94 0.89 7.75
CA HIS A 81 -3.68 1.51 6.44
C HIS A 81 -2.22 1.96 6.35
N LEU A 82 -1.73 2.63 7.40
CA LEU A 82 -0.33 3.04 7.47
C LEU A 82 0.62 1.82 7.39
N GLN A 83 0.30 0.75 8.12
CA GLN A 83 1.05 -0.50 8.07
C GLN A 83 1.02 -1.14 6.67
N ALA A 84 -0.14 -1.16 6.01
CA ALA A 84 -0.26 -1.75 4.68
C ALA A 84 0.55 -0.95 3.64
N ILE A 85 0.48 0.40 3.67
CA ILE A 85 1.32 1.27 2.83
C ILE A 85 2.80 1.00 3.09
N HIS A 86 3.20 0.96 4.37
CA HIS A 86 4.57 0.69 4.78
C HIS A 86 5.05 -0.67 4.24
N LYS A 87 4.27 -1.74 4.42
CA LYS A 87 4.61 -3.10 3.94
C LYS A 87 4.72 -3.19 2.42
N ILE A 88 3.80 -2.57 1.67
CA ILE A 88 3.90 -2.51 0.19
C ILE A 88 5.24 -1.89 -0.18
N LEU A 89 5.51 -0.71 0.35
CA LEU A 89 6.73 0.01 0.03
C LEU A 89 7.96 -0.78 0.48
N GLU A 90 8.03 -1.28 1.71
CA GLU A 90 9.15 -2.07 2.21
C GLU A 90 9.51 -3.24 1.27
N ARG A 91 8.50 -3.93 0.71
CA ARG A 91 8.68 -5.10 -0.15
C ARG A 91 8.99 -4.79 -1.61
N THR A 92 8.57 -3.63 -2.12
CA THR A 92 8.94 -3.20 -3.48
C THR A 92 10.42 -2.83 -3.60
N SER A 93 11.03 -3.05 -4.77
CA SER A 93 12.46 -2.77 -5.02
C SER A 93 12.74 -1.41 -5.69
N GLY A 94 11.76 -0.50 -5.73
CA GLY A 94 11.79 0.69 -6.60
C GLY A 94 11.15 0.41 -7.98
N GLY A 95 11.13 1.40 -8.87
CA GLY A 95 10.51 1.26 -10.20
C GLY A 95 8.98 1.26 -10.21
N TYR A 96 8.33 1.23 -9.04
CA TYR A 96 6.87 1.36 -8.94
C TYR A 96 6.35 2.77 -9.25
N TRP A 97 7.24 3.75 -9.38
CA TRP A 97 6.92 5.07 -9.94
C TRP A 97 6.92 5.10 -11.47
N ARG A 98 6.97 3.94 -12.12
CA ARG A 98 6.89 3.83 -13.58
C ARG A 98 5.51 3.36 -14.00
N ASP A 99 5.02 3.88 -15.10
CA ASP A 99 3.77 3.42 -15.71
C ASP A 99 3.95 2.05 -16.40
N GLY A 100 2.87 1.52 -16.99
CA GLY A 100 2.90 0.25 -17.73
C GLY A 100 3.85 0.23 -18.93
N SER A 101 4.29 1.40 -19.43
CA SER A 101 5.30 1.54 -20.48
C SER A 101 6.72 1.66 -19.93
N ARG A 102 6.90 1.57 -18.60
CA ARG A 102 8.14 1.77 -17.84
C ARG A 102 8.66 3.21 -17.84
N GLN A 103 7.85 4.15 -18.32
CA GLN A 103 8.18 5.56 -18.24
C GLN A 103 8.01 6.04 -16.80
N LEU A 104 9.00 6.78 -16.31
CA LEU A 104 8.96 7.36 -14.96
C LEU A 104 7.84 8.41 -14.88
N LEU A 105 7.02 8.32 -13.84
CA LEU A 105 5.97 9.29 -13.59
C LEU A 105 6.57 10.65 -13.22
N PRO A 106 5.90 11.76 -13.58
CA PRO A 106 6.34 13.10 -13.19
C PRO A 106 6.44 13.26 -11.67
N LEU A 107 7.41 14.07 -11.22
CA LEU A 107 7.66 14.34 -9.80
C LEU A 107 6.38 14.78 -9.05
N GLN A 108 5.51 15.52 -9.72
CA GLN A 108 4.23 16.00 -9.16
C GLN A 108 3.35 14.85 -8.63
N TYR A 109 3.36 13.68 -9.26
CA TYR A 109 2.60 12.52 -8.78
C TYR A 109 3.16 11.98 -7.46
N VAL A 110 4.50 12.00 -7.32
CA VAL A 110 5.18 11.55 -6.11
C VAL A 110 5.00 12.55 -4.98
N GLU A 111 5.06 13.84 -5.29
CA GLU A 111 4.77 14.90 -4.33
C GLU A 111 3.32 14.87 -3.85
N GLU A 112 2.36 14.65 -4.75
CA GLU A 112 0.95 14.48 -4.39
C GLU A 112 0.73 13.26 -3.51
N PHE A 113 1.36 12.12 -3.83
CA PHE A 113 1.34 10.93 -2.96
C PHE A 113 1.84 11.26 -1.56
N LEU A 114 3.02 11.88 -1.44
CA LEU A 114 3.61 12.24 -0.14
C LEU A 114 2.73 13.24 0.62
N PHE A 115 2.18 14.23 -0.06
CA PHE A 115 1.28 15.21 0.54
C PHE A 115 0.05 14.53 1.14
N ARG A 116 -0.63 13.69 0.35
CA ARG A 116 -1.81 12.95 0.79
C ARG A 116 -1.49 11.99 1.93
N PHE A 117 -0.40 11.24 1.82
CA PHE A 117 0.06 10.31 2.85
C PHE A 117 0.35 11.02 4.17
N LEU A 118 1.15 12.09 4.16
CA LEU A 118 1.51 12.83 5.37
C LEU A 118 0.30 13.52 6.00
N LYS A 119 -0.62 14.04 5.17
CA LYS A 119 -1.88 14.62 5.64
C LYS A 119 -2.75 13.57 6.34
N GLY A 120 -2.97 12.41 5.71
CA GLY A 120 -3.76 11.31 6.27
C GLY A 120 -3.12 10.72 7.52
N ALA A 121 -1.81 10.48 7.51
CA ALA A 121 -1.09 9.90 8.64
C ALA A 121 -1.15 10.79 9.90
N ARG A 122 -1.17 12.12 9.75
CA ARG A 122 -1.31 13.06 10.87
C ARG A 122 -2.71 13.06 11.50
N SER A 123 -3.72 12.64 10.76
CA SER A 123 -5.09 12.54 11.27
C SER A 123 -5.40 11.21 11.97
N ILE A 124 -4.53 10.21 11.86
CA ILE A 124 -4.72 8.92 12.52
C ILE A 124 -4.47 9.09 14.03
N PRO A 125 -5.43 8.74 14.90
CA PRO A 125 -5.16 8.65 16.32
C PRO A 125 -4.29 7.42 16.55
N LEU A 126 -3.00 7.62 16.78
CA LEU A 126 -2.00 6.55 16.91
C LEU A 126 -2.22 5.61 18.11
N GLU A 127 -3.12 5.99 19.02
CA GLU A 127 -3.55 5.18 20.17
C GLU A 127 -4.88 4.44 19.92
N SER A 128 -5.58 4.75 18.82
CA SER A 128 -6.85 4.11 18.47
C SER A 128 -6.64 2.73 17.87
N SER A 129 -7.48 1.78 18.29
CA SER A 129 -7.42 0.37 17.91
C SER A 129 -8.79 -0.04 17.34
N PRO A 130 -9.06 0.24 16.06
CA PRO A 130 -10.34 -0.09 15.44
C PRO A 130 -10.53 -1.60 15.34
N THR A 131 -9.43 -2.36 15.28
CA THR A 131 -9.44 -3.82 15.03
C THR A 131 -8.93 -4.64 16.22
N GLY A 132 -8.63 -4.00 17.36
CA GLY A 132 -8.10 -4.64 18.56
C GLY A 132 -6.57 -4.72 18.62
N GLN A 133 -5.86 -4.38 17.54
CA GLN A 133 -4.39 -4.35 17.54
C GLN A 133 -3.86 -3.02 18.12
N HIS A 134 -3.15 -3.10 19.25
CA HIS A 134 -2.49 -1.94 19.83
C HIS A 134 -1.09 -1.74 19.26
N TYR A 135 -0.87 -0.56 18.68
CA TYR A 135 0.44 -0.12 18.22
C TYR A 135 0.94 1.00 19.14
N PRO A 136 2.19 0.93 19.62
CA PRO A 136 2.81 2.07 20.27
C PRO A 136 2.90 3.26 19.30
N GLU A 137 2.69 4.49 19.79
CA GLU A 137 2.80 5.72 18.97
C GLU A 137 4.13 5.80 18.22
N SER A 138 5.22 5.31 18.84
CA SER A 138 6.55 5.24 18.25
C SER A 138 6.64 4.38 16.99
N VAL A 139 5.77 3.36 16.86
CA VAL A 139 5.69 2.51 15.66
C VAL A 139 5.07 3.28 14.51
N GLY A 140 3.96 3.98 14.76
CA GLY A 140 3.33 4.84 13.73
C GLY A 140 4.28 5.93 13.24
N LYS A 141 4.94 6.64 14.17
CA LYS A 141 5.96 7.65 13.84
C LYS A 141 7.09 7.08 12.99
N ARG A 142 7.56 5.87 13.31
CA ARG A 142 8.61 5.19 12.54
C ARG A 142 8.14 4.86 11.12
N TRP A 143 6.97 4.26 10.96
CA TRP A 143 6.44 3.93 9.64
C TRP A 143 6.24 5.17 8.76
N ILE A 144 5.76 6.28 9.32
CA ILE A 144 5.62 7.54 8.59
C ILE A 144 6.98 8.00 8.06
N ALA A 145 8.00 8.04 8.92
CA ALA A 145 9.34 8.45 8.54
C ALA A 145 9.97 7.51 7.49
N GLU A 146 9.76 6.20 7.64
CA GLU A 146 10.27 5.19 6.70
C GLU A 146 9.59 5.29 5.34
N VAL A 147 8.27 5.48 5.29
CA VAL A 147 7.52 5.69 4.03
C VAL A 147 8.02 6.93 3.32
N GLU A 148 8.12 8.08 4.01
CA GLU A 148 8.64 9.31 3.41
C GLU A 148 10.05 9.10 2.86
N ARG A 149 10.94 8.47 3.64
CA ARG A 149 12.30 8.16 3.22
C ARG A 149 12.32 7.25 2.00
N MET A 150 11.58 6.14 2.00
CA MET A 150 11.54 5.17 0.91
C MET A 150 11.07 5.81 -0.39
N VAL A 151 10.01 6.59 -0.34
CA VAL A 151 9.46 7.27 -1.53
C VAL A 151 10.47 8.23 -2.13
N ARG A 152 11.08 9.10 -1.31
CA ARG A 152 12.07 10.07 -1.78
C ARG A 152 13.30 9.38 -2.37
N THR A 153 13.90 8.46 -1.61
CA THR A 153 15.13 7.77 -2.04
C THR A 153 14.95 6.95 -3.31
N ARG A 154 13.82 6.25 -3.45
CA ARG A 154 13.57 5.41 -4.63
C ARG A 154 13.22 6.21 -5.87
N TYR A 155 12.49 7.32 -5.72
CA TYR A 155 12.25 8.20 -6.86
C TYR A 155 13.56 8.83 -7.36
N THR A 156 14.46 9.24 -6.45
CA THR A 156 15.81 9.70 -6.82
C THR A 156 16.61 8.61 -7.54
N ALA A 157 16.60 7.37 -7.03
CA ALA A 157 17.26 6.25 -7.69
C ALA A 157 16.67 5.95 -9.08
N ASP A 158 15.35 6.06 -9.25
CA ASP A 158 14.67 5.86 -10.52
C ASP A 158 14.99 6.92 -11.58
N LEU A 159 15.40 8.12 -11.16
CA LEU A 159 15.94 9.16 -12.03
C LEU A 159 17.37 8.87 -12.50
N GLY A 160 18.05 7.87 -11.93
CA GLY A 160 19.43 7.51 -12.24
C GLY A 160 20.49 8.32 -11.47
N PHE A 161 20.13 8.91 -10.33
CA PHE A 161 21.03 9.60 -9.42
C PHE A 161 21.46 8.72 -8.24
#